data_AF-A0A972RAT3-F1
#
_entry.id   AF-A0A972RAT3-F1
#
_cell.length_a   1.000
_cell.length_b   1.000
_cell.length_c   1.000
_cell.angle_alpha   90.00
_cell.angle_beta   90.00
_cell.angle_gamma   90.00
#
_symmetry.space_group_name_H-M   'P 1'
#
loop_
_entity.id
_entity.type
_entity.pdbx_description
1 polymer ?
#
loop_
_entity_poly.entity_id
_entity_poly.type
_entity_poly.pdbx_seq_one_letter_code
_entity_poly.pdbx_strand_id
1 'polypeptide(L)'
;MKDLCARCTICCYYKKLRDDGTVVYTDRPCEYLDLDSGLCIIYENRTKMKEDCVRITRRVIGMGALPSGCPYVAREKNYRGPKLTKRLRKMAEAAFGDPAKKGR
;
A
#
# COMPACT_ATOMS: atom_id res chain seq x y z
N MET A 1 11.05 10.68 -5.42
CA MET A 1 10.31 9.75 -4.50
C MET A 1 8.84 9.53 -4.88
N LYS A 2 8.35 10.10 -6.00
CA LYS A 2 7.12 9.60 -6.68
C LYS A 2 7.44 8.37 -7.57
N ASP A 3 8.69 8.26 -7.98
CA ASP A 3 9.25 7.33 -8.99
C ASP A 3 9.23 5.86 -8.55
N LEU A 4 9.18 5.58 -7.24
CA LEU A 4 9.13 4.22 -6.71
C LEU A 4 7.70 3.65 -6.65
N CYS A 5 6.68 4.45 -6.92
CA CYS A 5 5.32 3.94 -6.91
C CYS A 5 5.08 3.06 -8.14
N ALA A 6 4.80 1.77 -7.91
CA ALA A 6 4.48 0.81 -8.96
C ALA A 6 3.08 1.00 -9.58
N ARG A 7 2.33 2.05 -9.21
CA ARG A 7 0.94 2.29 -9.64
C ARG A 7 0.01 1.07 -9.50
N CYS A 8 0.31 0.19 -8.54
CA CYS A 8 -0.39 -1.08 -8.31
C CYS A 8 -1.83 -0.97 -7.75
N THR A 9 -2.34 0.23 -7.48
CA THR A 9 -3.62 0.55 -6.80
C THR A 9 -3.82 0.08 -5.37
N ILE A 10 -3.06 -0.91 -4.89
CA ILE A 10 -3.33 -1.55 -3.60
C ILE A 10 -3.29 -0.53 -2.45
N CYS A 11 -2.28 0.35 -2.40
CA CYS A 11 -2.17 1.34 -1.33
C CYS A 11 -3.27 2.42 -1.35
N CYS A 12 -4.07 2.51 -2.42
CA CYS A 12 -5.21 3.43 -2.53
C CYS A 12 -6.46 2.92 -1.80
N TYR A 13 -6.45 1.72 -1.21
CA TYR A 13 -7.56 1.23 -0.39
C TYR A 13 -7.48 1.74 1.05
N TYR A 14 -8.63 1.92 1.68
CA TYR A 14 -8.70 2.36 3.07
C TYR A 14 -8.09 1.32 4.02
N LYS A 15 -7.46 1.82 5.09
CA LYS A 15 -6.75 1.03 6.10
C LYS A 15 -7.28 1.36 7.47
N LYS A 16 -7.21 0.40 8.39
CA LYS A 16 -7.50 0.57 9.81
C LYS A 16 -6.27 0.15 10.60
N LEU A 17 -5.93 0.93 11.62
CA LEU A 17 -4.95 0.52 12.63
C LEU A 17 -5.70 -0.25 13.72
N ARG A 18 -5.21 -1.44 14.07
CA ARG A 18 -5.72 -2.22 15.20
C ARG A 18 -4.99 -1.85 16.50
N ASP A 19 -5.56 -2.24 17.63
CA ASP A 19 -5.00 -1.99 18.97
C ASP A 19 -3.62 -2.65 19.15
N ASP A 20 -3.36 -3.76 18.44
CA ASP A 20 -2.06 -4.44 18.41
C ASP A 20 -1.01 -3.75 17.51
N GLY A 21 -1.34 -2.58 16.95
CA GLY A 21 -0.50 -1.82 16.03
C GLY A 21 -0.49 -2.35 14.59
N THR A 22 -1.26 -3.41 14.28
CA THR A 22 -1.32 -3.96 12.92
C THR A 22 -2.18 -3.10 12.01
N VAL A 23 -1.62 -2.72 10.86
CA VAL A 23 -2.39 -2.08 9.78
C VAL A 23 -3.16 -3.14 8.98
N VAL A 24 -4.47 -2.93 8.80
CA VAL A 24 -5.35 -3.84 8.08
C VAL A 24 -6.08 -3.11 6.96
N TYR A 25 -6.03 -3.66 5.76
CA TYR A 25 -6.71 -3.10 4.60
C TYR A 25 -8.18 -3.51 4.59
N THR A 26 -9.00 -2.62 4.04
CA THR A 26 -10.41 -2.87 3.74
C THR A 26 -10.59 -3.02 2.23
N ASP A 27 -11.72 -3.58 1.81
CA ASP A 27 -12.08 -3.64 0.38
C ASP A 27 -12.68 -2.34 -0.17
N ARG A 28 -12.68 -1.25 0.63
CA ARG A 28 -13.16 0.06 0.21
C ARG A 28 -12.03 0.84 -0.50
N PRO A 29 -12.18 1.16 -1.80
CA PRO A 29 -11.22 2.02 -2.49
C PRO A 29 -11.31 3.47 -1.99
N CYS A 30 -10.24 4.25 -2.16
CA CYS A 30 -10.28 5.70 -2.04
C CYS A 30 -11.27 6.27 -3.06
N GLU A 31 -11.93 7.37 -2.70
CA GLU A 31 -12.85 8.10 -3.58
C GLU A 31 -12.18 8.65 -4.85
N TYR A 32 -10.85 8.78 -4.84
CA TYR A 32 -10.06 9.25 -5.98
C TYR A 32 -9.33 8.13 -6.73
N LEU A 33 -9.64 6.87 -6.45
CA LEU A 33 -9.17 5.75 -7.24
C LEU A 33 -10.16 5.52 -8.38
N ASP A 34 -9.70 5.72 -9.61
CA ASP A 34 -10.45 5.33 -10.79
C ASP A 34 -10.29 3.82 -11.02
N LEU A 35 -11.38 3.08 -10.92
CA LEU A 35 -11.36 1.62 -10.97
C LEU A 35 -11.22 1.07 -12.40
N ASP A 36 -11.61 1.86 -13.41
CA ASP A 36 -11.48 1.51 -14.82
C ASP A 36 -10.03 1.59 -15.29
N SER A 37 -9.35 2.71 -15.03
CA SER A 37 -7.93 2.88 -15.37
C SER A 37 -6.97 2.27 -14.36
N GLY A 38 -7.44 2.01 -13.13
CA GLY A 38 -6.58 1.59 -12.03
C GLY A 38 -5.57 2.67 -11.63
N LEU A 39 -5.94 3.95 -11.71
CA LEU A 39 -5.06 5.07 -11.38
C LEU A 39 -5.73 6.05 -10.43
N CYS A 40 -4.90 6.76 -9.65
CA CYS A 40 -5.40 7.84 -8.82
C CYS A 40 -5.47 9.13 -9.65
N ILE A 41 -6.67 9.70 -9.76
CA ILE A 41 -6.92 10.89 -10.60
C ILE A 41 -6.27 12.17 -10.03
N ILE A 42 -5.96 12.18 -8.73
CA ILE A 42 -5.27 13.29 -8.05
C ILE A 42 -3.86 12.92 -7.59
N TYR A 43 -3.22 11.90 -8.18
CA TYR A 43 -1.97 11.32 -7.67
C TYR A 43 -0.90 12.38 -7.34
N GLU A 44 -0.76 13.38 -8.22
CA GLU A 44 0.25 14.44 -8.09
C GLU A 44 0.04 15.34 -6.87
N ASN A 45 -1.22 15.54 -6.47
CA ASN A 45 -1.65 16.39 -5.36
C ASN A 45 -2.28 15.59 -4.20
N ARG A 46 -2.12 14.27 -4.18
CA ARG A 46 -2.85 13.38 -3.27
C ARG A 46 -2.70 13.73 -1.79
N THR A 47 -1.53 14.20 -1.37
CA THR A 47 -1.26 14.58 0.02
C THR A 47 -1.86 15.93 0.42
N LYS A 48 -2.26 16.75 -0.57
CA LYS A 48 -2.93 18.04 -0.35
C LYS A 48 -4.45 17.87 -0.37
N MET A 49 -4.94 17.02 -1.28
CA MET A 49 -6.37 16.83 -1.53
C MET A 49 -6.99 15.75 -0.63
N LYS A 50 -6.20 14.79 -0.14
CA LYS A 50 -6.66 13.72 0.75
C LYS A 50 -5.76 13.64 1.98
N GLU A 51 -6.28 14.05 3.12
CA GLU A 51 -5.55 14.07 4.40
C GLU A 51 -5.06 12.67 4.82
N ASP A 52 -5.87 11.64 4.56
CA ASP A 52 -5.48 10.24 4.80
C ASP A 52 -4.34 9.76 3.87
N CYS A 53 -4.11 10.44 2.75
CA CYS A 53 -3.10 10.06 1.78
C CYS A 53 -1.76 10.68 2.15
N VAL A 54 -1.05 10.05 3.08
CA VAL A 54 0.21 10.58 3.61
C VAL A 54 1.38 10.44 2.64
N ARG A 55 2.36 11.35 2.80
CA ARG A 55 3.66 11.23 2.13
C ARG A 55 4.39 9.99 2.65
N ILE A 56 4.95 9.21 1.75
CA ILE A 56 5.72 8.02 2.13
C ILE A 56 7.05 8.47 2.74
N THR A 57 7.20 8.21 4.04
CA THR A 57 8.41 8.48 4.83
C THR A 57 8.87 7.18 5.50
N ARG A 58 10.08 7.18 6.06
CA ARG A 58 10.59 6.06 6.87
C ARG A 58 9.64 5.69 8.01
N ARG A 59 8.96 6.67 8.61
CA ARG A 59 7.94 6.43 9.65
C ARG A 59 6.76 5.62 9.12
N VAL A 60 6.18 6.03 7.98
CA VAL A 60 5.07 5.31 7.34
C VAL A 60 5.47 3.89 6.93
N ILE A 61 6.70 3.73 6.44
CA ILE A 61 7.28 2.42 6.15
C ILE A 61 7.35 1.60 7.45
N GLY A 62 7.94 2.12 8.52
CA GLY A 62 8.06 1.43 9.81
C GLY A 62 6.73 1.00 10.44
N MET A 63 5.62 1.70 10.12
CA MET A 63 4.26 1.32 10.55
C MET A 63 3.69 0.10 9.83
N GLY A 64 4.35 -0.43 8.79
CA GLY A 64 3.80 -1.57 8.06
C GLY A 64 2.60 -1.22 7.18
N ALA A 65 2.49 0.03 6.72
CA ALA A 65 1.30 0.48 5.98
C ALA A 65 1.25 0.07 4.51
N LEU A 66 2.34 -0.44 3.93
CA LEU A 66 2.49 -0.74 2.51
C LEU A 66 2.59 -2.25 2.27
N PRO A 67 2.11 -2.79 1.15
CA PRO A 67 2.27 -4.21 0.86
C PRO A 67 3.74 -4.65 0.89
N SER A 68 4.06 -5.86 1.36
CA SER A 68 5.45 -6.33 1.53
C SER A 68 6.26 -6.35 0.23
N GLY A 69 5.60 -6.47 -0.93
CA GLY A 69 6.24 -6.38 -2.24
C GLY A 69 6.44 -4.96 -2.79
N CYS A 70 5.99 -3.93 -2.07
CA CYS A 70 6.02 -2.55 -2.55
C CYS A 70 7.46 -2.05 -2.73
N PRO A 71 7.82 -1.37 -3.84
CA PRO A 71 9.19 -0.91 -4.05
C PRO A 71 9.71 0.07 -2.97
N TYR A 72 8.80 0.80 -2.32
CA TYR A 72 9.14 1.69 -1.19
C TYR A 72 9.70 0.93 0.02
N VAL A 73 9.36 -0.34 0.20
CA VAL A 73 9.79 -1.15 1.35
C VAL A 73 10.89 -2.15 0.99
N ALA A 74 11.32 -2.19 -0.27
CA ALA A 74 12.28 -3.18 -0.77
C ALA A 74 13.64 -3.17 -0.06
N ARG A 75 14.00 -2.07 0.62
CA ARG A 75 15.25 -1.93 1.38
C ARG A 75 15.10 -2.32 2.86
N GLU A 76 13.90 -2.64 3.33
CA GLU A 76 13.62 -2.98 4.73
C GLU A 76 13.71 -4.50 4.95
N LYS A 77 14.77 -4.96 5.61
CA LYS A 77 15.05 -6.40 5.81
C LYS A 77 14.00 -7.10 6.69
N ASN A 78 13.49 -6.41 7.72
CA ASN A 78 12.54 -6.96 8.69
C ASN A 78 11.15 -6.33 8.55
N TYR A 79 10.74 -6.04 7.32
CA TYR A 79 9.49 -5.37 7.04
C TYR A 79 8.28 -6.22 7.45
N ARG A 80 7.51 -5.75 8.43
CA ARG A 80 6.21 -6.34 8.79
C ARG A 80 5.11 -5.58 8.07
N GLY A 81 4.63 -6.18 6.98
CA GLY A 81 3.58 -5.59 6.16
C GLY A 81 2.18 -5.70 6.77
N PRO A 82 1.19 -5.06 6.13
CA PRO A 82 -0.17 -4.99 6.59
C PRO A 82 -0.91 -6.30 6.33
N LYS A 83 -2.02 -6.52 7.03
CA LYS A 83 -2.98 -7.57 6.66
C LYS A 83 -3.83 -7.09 5.49
N LEU A 84 -3.71 -7.78 4.34
CA LEU A 84 -4.52 -7.53 3.15
C LEU A 84 -5.79 -8.40 3.16
N THR A 85 -6.87 -7.89 2.56
CA THR A 85 -8.06 -8.70 2.25
C THR A 85 -7.70 -9.79 1.23
N LYS A 86 -8.56 -10.80 1.06
CA LYS A 86 -8.32 -11.87 0.08
C LYS A 86 -8.10 -11.31 -1.33
N ARG A 87 -8.93 -10.34 -1.73
CA ARG A 87 -8.82 -9.67 -3.04
C ARG A 87 -7.52 -8.90 -3.17
N LEU A 88 -7.17 -8.08 -2.18
CA LEU A 88 -5.96 -7.26 -2.22
C LEU A 88 -4.68 -8.09 -2.12
N ARG A 89 -4.72 -9.24 -1.44
CA ARG A 89 -3.61 -10.20 -1.43
C ARG A 89 -3.34 -10.73 -2.84
N LYS A 90 -4.37 -11.18 -3.56
CA LYS A 90 -4.24 -11.66 -4.95
C LYS A 90 -3.70 -10.56 -5.87
N MET A 91 -4.14 -9.31 -5.68
CA MET A 91 -3.59 -8.17 -6.42
C MET A 91 -2.11 -7.92 -6.10
N ALA A 92 -1.71 -8.04 -4.82
CA ALA A 92 -0.31 -7.89 -4.41
C ALA A 92 0.58 -8.99 -4.97
N GLU A 93 0.11 -10.24 -4.97
CA GLU A 93 0.79 -11.38 -5.59
C GLU A 93 0.98 -11.18 -7.09
N ALA A 94 -0.04 -10.69 -7.79
CA ALA A 94 0.06 -10.39 -9.23
C ALA A 94 1.02 -9.22 -9.51
N ALA A 95 1.03 -8.19 -8.66
CA ALA A 95 1.85 -6.99 -8.85
C ALA A 95 3.32 -7.18 -8.47
N PHE A 96 3.61 -8.00 -7.46
CA PHE A 96 4.94 -8.07 -6.84
C PHE A 96 5.50 -9.49 -6.71
N GLY A 97 4.73 -10.52 -7.09
CA GLY A 97 5.02 -11.91 -6.76
C GLY A 97 4.62 -12.28 -5.33
N ASP A 98 4.76 -13.56 -4.98
CA ASP A 98 4.40 -14.09 -3.66
C ASP A 98 5.35 -13.56 -2.57
N PRO A 99 4.89 -12.70 -1.65
CA PRO A 99 5.73 -12.16 -0.59
C PRO A 99 6.16 -13.23 0.43
N ALA A 100 5.48 -14.39 0.49
CA ALA A 100 5.85 -15.50 1.37
C ALA A 100 7.05 -16.32 0.86
N LYS A 101 7.46 -16.15 -0.41
CA LYS A 101 8.63 -16.84 -1.00
C LYS A 101 9.93 -16.06 -0.90
N LYS A 102 9.90 -14.79 -0.44
CA LYS A 102 11.07 -13.90 -0.42
C LYS A 102 11.90 -14.03 0.88
N GLY A 103 12.12 -15.26 1.33
CA GLY A 103 12.77 -15.58 2.60
C GLY A 103 13.20 -17.05 2.70
N ARG A 104 13.76 -17.60 1.62
CA ARG A 104 14.50 -18.87 1.66
C ARG A 104 15.88 -18.65 1.05
#